data_AF-A0A971WXL8-F1
#
_entry.id   AF-A0A971WXL8-F1
#
_cell.length_a   1.000
_cell.length_b   1.000
_cell.length_c   1.000
_cell.angle_alpha   90.00
_cell.angle_beta   90.00
_cell.angle_gamma   90.00
#
_symmetry.space_group_name_H-M   'P 1'
#
loop_
_entity.id
_entity.type
_entity.pdbx_description
1 polymer ?
#
loop_
_entity_poly.entity_id
_entity_poly.type
_entity_poly.pdbx_seq_one_letter_code
_entity_poly.pdbx_strand_id
1 'polypeptide(L)'
;LEPQVQLVDISAQDFQLPQGYSLEDMLTRIHYFDGQTMHIGFNATMAYWHAAGLRKTVALLSLPGISQIGNFTYNLWAKWRRRNSSSCDIN
;
A
#
# COMPACT_ATOMS: atom_id res chain seq x y z
N LEU A 1 -19.03 -12.61 6.17
CA LEU A 1 -18.88 -11.84 4.92
C LEU A 1 -17.42 -11.44 4.86
N GLU A 2 -16.61 -12.14 4.07
CA GLU A 2 -15.24 -11.67 3.83
C GLU A 2 -15.32 -10.28 3.20
N PRO A 3 -14.49 -9.32 3.62
CA PRO A 3 -14.41 -8.04 2.95
C PRO A 3 -14.06 -8.29 1.49
N GLN A 4 -14.89 -7.79 0.58
CA GLN A 4 -14.65 -7.90 -0.86
C GLN A 4 -13.51 -6.96 -1.24
N VAL A 5 -12.27 -7.37 -0.96
CA VAL A 5 -11.07 -6.66 -1.41
C VAL A 5 -10.74 -7.17 -2.81
N GLN A 6 -10.78 -6.27 -3.79
CA GLN A 6 -10.34 -6.59 -5.14
C GLN A 6 -8.84 -6.32 -5.26
N LEU A 7 -8.10 -7.32 -5.73
CA LEU A 7 -6.71 -7.16 -6.11
C LEU A 7 -6.64 -6.72 -7.57
N VAL A 8 -5.89 -5.65 -7.83
CA VAL A 8 -5.68 -5.11 -9.17
C VAL A 8 -4.23 -5.36 -9.56
N ASP A 9 -4.00 -6.01 -10.69
CA ASP A 9 -2.67 -6.18 -11.25
C ASP A 9 -2.27 -4.92 -12.02
N ILE A 10 -1.29 -4.21 -11.48
CA ILE A 10 -0.75 -2.98 -12.09
C ILE A 10 0.14 -3.24 -13.31
N SER A 11 0.43 -4.51 -13.61
CA SER A 11 1.19 -4.95 -14.79
C SER A 11 0.28 -5.35 -15.95
N ALA A 12 -1.05 -5.32 -15.75
CA ALA A 12 -2.01 -5.66 -16.80
C ALA A 12 -1.99 -4.59 -17.91
N GLN A 13 -2.13 -5.03 -19.17
CA GLN A 13 -2.04 -4.15 -20.35
C GLN A 13 -3.14 -3.07 -20.39
N ASP A 14 -4.29 -3.35 -19.78
CA ASP A 14 -5.44 -2.47 -19.70
C ASP A 14 -5.50 -1.66 -18.38
N PHE A 15 -4.50 -1.78 -17.51
CA PHE A 15 -4.45 -1.03 -16.27
C PHE A 15 -4.30 0.48 -16.57
N GLN A 16 -5.26 1.27 -16.10
CA GLN A 16 -5.21 2.72 -16.16
C GLN A 16 -4.72 3.29 -14.84
N LEU A 17 -3.66 4.11 -14.91
CA LEU A 17 -3.14 4.81 -13.74
C LEU A 17 -4.21 5.76 -13.16
N PRO A 18 -4.47 5.70 -11.84
CA PRO A 18 -5.31 6.70 -11.19
C PRO A 18 -4.70 8.10 -11.34
N GLN A 19 -5.57 9.10 -11.48
CA GLN A 19 -5.13 10.49 -11.66
C GLN A 19 -4.22 10.94 -10.49
N GLY A 20 -3.09 11.54 -10.82
CA GLY A 20 -2.12 12.05 -9.83
C GLY A 20 -1.11 11.03 -9.33
N TYR A 21 -1.09 9.81 -9.88
CA TYR A 21 -0.12 8.76 -9.53
C TYR A 21 0.73 8.37 -10.72
N SER A 22 2.03 8.21 -10.49
CA SER A 22 2.94 7.60 -11.46
C SER A 22 2.95 6.07 -11.33
N LEU A 23 3.33 5.37 -12.39
CA LEU A 23 3.57 3.93 -12.32
C LEU A 23 4.68 3.59 -11.32
N GLU A 24 5.71 4.41 -11.23
CA GLU A 24 6.80 4.25 -10.27
C GLU A 24 6.27 4.31 -8.82
N ASP A 25 5.37 5.25 -8.52
CA ASP A 25 4.73 5.34 -7.20
C ASP A 25 3.95 4.06 -6.86
N MET A 26 3.13 3.60 -7.81
CA MET A 26 2.30 2.40 -7.69
C MET A 26 3.12 1.13 -7.46
N LEU A 27 4.29 1.03 -8.11
CA LEU A 27 5.22 -0.08 -7.92
C LEU A 27 5.99 0.02 -6.59
N THR A 28 6.24 1.24 -6.13
CA THR A 28 7.05 1.51 -4.94
C THR A 28 6.29 1.27 -3.66
N ARG A 29 5.04 1.72 -3.56
CA ARG A 29 4.23 1.64 -2.34
C ARG A 29 2.94 0.90 -2.63
N ILE A 30 2.42 0.23 -1.62
CA ILE A 30 1.09 -0.37 -1.72
C ILE A 30 0.05 0.75 -1.67
N HIS A 31 -1.05 0.55 -2.39
CA HIS A 31 -2.17 1.47 -2.46
C HIS A 31 -3.44 0.70 -2.12
N TYR A 32 -4.32 1.34 -1.38
CA TYR A 32 -5.62 0.77 -1.02
C TYR A 32 -6.68 1.85 -1.09
N PHE A 33 -7.67 1.67 -1.95
CA PHE A 33 -8.82 2.55 -2.05
C PHE A 33 -9.97 1.99 -1.21
N ASP A 34 -10.45 2.77 -0.25
CA ASP A 34 -11.53 2.35 0.67
C ASP A 34 -12.93 2.73 0.18
N GLY A 35 -13.05 3.27 -1.04
CA GLY A 35 -14.29 3.82 -1.60
C GLY A 35 -14.39 5.34 -1.50
N GLN A 36 -13.56 5.99 -0.69
CA GLN A 36 -13.53 7.45 -0.52
C GLN A 36 -12.15 8.04 -0.78
N THR A 37 -11.11 7.43 -0.20
CA THR A 37 -9.75 7.95 -0.23
C THR A 37 -8.75 6.86 -0.62
N MET A 38 -7.72 7.26 -1.37
CA MET A 38 -6.57 6.40 -1.64
C MET A 38 -5.61 6.45 -0.45
N HIS A 39 -5.50 5.34 0.27
CA HIS A 39 -4.48 5.14 1.28
C HIS A 39 -3.19 4.67 0.61
N ILE A 40 -2.05 5.09 1.14
CA ILE A 40 -0.74 4.81 0.56
C ILE A 40 0.22 4.30 1.63
N GLY A 41 1.02 3.31 1.29
CA GLY A 41 2.09 2.79 2.12
C GLY A 41 1.59 2.16 3.41
N PHE A 42 2.15 2.57 4.55
CA PHE A 42 1.76 1.99 5.84
C PHE A 42 0.28 2.24 6.17
N ASN A 43 -0.28 3.39 5.77
CA ASN A 43 -1.70 3.67 5.97
C ASN A 43 -2.58 2.74 5.14
N ALA A 44 -2.16 2.39 3.92
CA ALA A 44 -2.83 1.36 3.14
C ALA A 44 -2.76 0.00 3.84
N THR A 45 -1.62 -0.37 4.45
CA THR A 45 -1.49 -1.59 5.25
C THR A 45 -2.53 -1.66 6.35
N MET A 46 -2.62 -0.56 7.10
CA MET A 46 -3.54 -0.42 8.21
C MET A 46 -5.01 -0.49 7.76
N ALA A 47 -5.34 0.17 6.66
CA ALA A 47 -6.69 0.20 6.11
C ALA A 47 -7.14 -1.19 5.62
N TYR A 48 -6.32 -1.91 4.85
CA TYR A 48 -6.71 -3.24 4.37
C TYR A 48 -6.73 -4.27 5.50
N TRP A 49 -5.84 -4.20 6.50
CA TRP A 49 -5.91 -5.04 7.70
C TRP A 49 -7.15 -4.78 8.53
N HIS A 50 -7.56 -3.51 8.63
CA HIS A 50 -8.80 -3.16 9.30
C HIS A 50 -10.01 -3.77 8.59
N ALA A 51 -10.05 -3.68 7.25
CA ALA A 51 -11.08 -4.31 6.42
C ALA A 51 -11.07 -5.84 6.60
N ALA A 52 -9.90 -6.47 6.64
CA ALA A 52 -9.68 -7.90 6.89
C ALA A 52 -10.02 -8.38 8.31
N GLY A 53 -10.47 -7.50 9.21
CA GLY A 53 -10.90 -7.85 10.56
C GLY A 53 -9.79 -7.83 11.61
N LEU A 54 -8.56 -7.44 11.26
CA LEU A 54 -7.42 -7.31 12.19
C LEU A 54 -7.48 -6.02 13.02
N ARG A 55 -8.67 -5.64 13.48
CA ARG A 55 -8.95 -4.34 14.11
C ARG A 55 -8.10 -4.08 15.35
N LYS A 56 -7.80 -5.10 16.16
CA LYS A 56 -6.95 -4.97 17.36
C LYS A 56 -5.49 -4.66 16.99
N THR A 57 -4.97 -5.31 15.97
CA THR A 57 -3.61 -5.07 15.45
C THR A 57 -3.50 -3.64 14.92
N VAL A 58 -4.49 -3.21 14.15
CA VAL A 58 -4.57 -1.83 13.65
C VAL A 58 -4.69 -0.84 14.80
N ALA A 59 -5.53 -1.08 15.80
CA ALA A 59 -5.64 -0.18 16.95
C ALA A 59 -4.30 0.02 17.68
N LEU A 60 -3.52 -1.06 17.88
CA LEU A 60 -2.20 -1.00 18.49
C LEU A 60 -1.20 -0.21 17.62
N LEU A 61 -1.16 -0.49 16.32
CA LEU A 61 -0.23 0.15 15.39
C LEU A 61 -0.59 1.61 15.08
N SER A 62 -1.84 2.02 15.33
CA SER A 62 -2.31 3.40 15.18
C SER A 62 -1.91 4.30 16.35
N LEU A 63 -1.37 3.76 17.44
CA LEU A 63 -0.93 4.58 18.57
C LEU A 63 0.13 5.61 18.13
N PRO A 64 0.12 6.82 18.74
CA PRO A 64 1.15 7.82 18.46
C PRO A 64 2.54 7.26 18.79
N GLY A 65 3.54 7.65 18.01
CA GLY A 65 4.89 7.07 18.07
C GLY A 65 5.00 5.75 17.31
N ILE A 66 4.14 4.76 17.58
CA ILE A 66 4.16 3.47 16.88
C ILE A 66 3.83 3.66 15.40
N SER A 67 2.77 4.42 15.09
CA SER A 67 2.37 4.72 13.71
C SER A 67 3.46 5.47 12.95
N GLN A 68 4.18 6.38 13.61
CA GLN A 68 5.29 7.13 13.01
C GLN A 68 6.47 6.21 12.69
N ILE A 69 6.84 5.33 13.62
CA ILE A 69 7.89 4.32 13.42
C ILE A 69 7.50 3.35 12.32
N GLY A 70 6.24 2.90 12.30
CA GLY A 70 5.69 2.02 11.27
C GLY A 70 5.77 2.65 9.88
N ASN A 71 5.33 3.89 9.75
CA ASN A 71 5.42 4.64 8.50
C ASN A 71 6.88 4.85 8.05
N PHE A 72 7.78 5.20 8.97
CA PHE A 72 9.19 5.36 8.65
C PHE A 72 9.84 4.06 8.17
N THR A 73 9.65 2.98 8.94
CA THR A 73 10.16 1.63 8.63
C THR A 73 9.64 1.14 7.29
N TYR A 74 8.33 1.31 7.05
CA TYR A 74 7.71 0.95 5.79
C TYR A 74 8.34 1.70 4.61
N ASN A 75 8.54 3.01 4.73
CA ASN A 75 9.10 3.82 3.64
C ASN A 75 10.57 3.47 3.36
N LEU A 76 11.36 3.17 4.39
CA LEU A 76 12.73 2.67 4.21
C LEU A 76 12.74 1.33 3.48
N TRP A 77 11.92 0.39 3.93
CA TRP A 77 11.79 -0.91 3.30
C TRP A 77 11.30 -0.80 1.85
N ALA A 78 10.28 0.03 1.57
CA ALA A 78 9.74 0.20 0.22
C ALA A 78 10.79 0.72 -0.76
N LYS A 79 11.58 1.73 -0.34
CA LYS A 79 12.71 2.25 -1.12
C LYS A 79 13.79 1.20 -1.32
N TRP A 80 14.16 0.48 -0.26
CA TRP A 80 15.14 -0.61 -0.35
C TRP A 80 14.66 -1.71 -1.30
N ARG A 81 13.40 -2.15 -1.19
CA ARG A 81 12.81 -3.15 -2.08
C ARG A 81 12.88 -2.71 -3.52
N ARG A 82 12.47 -1.47 -3.85
CA ARG A 82 12.57 -0.99 -5.23
C ARG A 82 13.99 -0.93 -5.78
N ARG A 83 14.96 -0.58 -4.94
CA ARG A 83 16.38 -0.56 -5.35
C ARG A 83 16.97 -1.95 -5.57
N ASN A 84 16.45 -2.97 -4.88
CA ASN A 84 17.01 -4.31 -4.84
C ASN A 84 16.15 -5.38 -5.53
N SER A 85 14.94 -5.04 -5.96
CA SER A 85 14.18 -5.85 -6.90
C SER A 85 14.88 -5.73 -8.25
N SER A 86 15.50 -6.82 -8.70
CA SER A 86 16.12 -6.96 -10.03
C SER A 86 15.17 -6.45 -11.10
N SER A 87 15.72 -5.70 -12.07
CA SER A 87 15.02 -4.99 -13.14
C SER A 87 13.81 -5.78 -13.65
N CYS A 88 12.60 -5.37 -13.26
CA CYS A 88 11.52 -5.39 -14.23
C CYS A 88 11.82 -4.18 -15.10
N ASP A 89 12.48 -4.42 -16.24
CA ASP A 89 12.50 -3.44 -17.31
C ASP A 89 11.05 -3.12 -17.63
N ILE A 90 10.61 -1.93 -17.25
CA ILE A 90 9.35 -1.36 -17.68
C ILE A 90 9.60 -0.92 -19.12
N ASN A 91 9.52 -1.86 -20.07
CA ASN A 91 9.41 -1.56 -21.49
C ASN A 91 8.00 -1.04 -21.78
#